data_AF-A0A6A6ED00-F1
#
_entry.id   AF-A0A6A6ED00-F1
#
_cell.length_a   1.000
_cell.length_b   1.000
_cell.length_c   1.000
_cell.angle_alpha   90.00
_cell.angle_beta   90.00
_cell.angle_gamma   90.00
#
_symmetry.space_group_name_H-M   'P 1'
#
loop_
_entity.id
_entity.type
_entity.pdbx_description
1 polymer ?
#
loop_
_entity_poly.entity_id
_entity_poly.type
_entity_poly.pdbx_seq_one_letter_code
_entity_poly.pdbx_strand_id
1 'polypeptide(L)'
;MYLPFSIGLRRAIMERKLNKDVYRKRSSRWKCRADNETIARSFETNKAEGLSQRELPTVMEFNGVEFPSKAARQSLVESFLQYCNPWMPTLDGNDLKMILDGTSSPLLAQALYLAVSRVSSSPMVRAFASTQQFYERAKVLFWTGYENSPVIAIEVTIMLQWYNPEGPEHVLLDLSEYWLKTGVGLAHQVGLHKEPIPGPMSSIRRRLWWSLVARDSLISAAHGRPRAINLEDSEAHLPTLSDFPDAEEDGLLFIGYFEICRLLGYLTDCCARNYLPNSKKLDIKNALFR
;
A
#
# COMPACT_ATOMS: atom_id res chain seq x y z
N MET A 1 2.39 57.80 -21.05
CA MET A 1 1.61 56.98 -22.01
C MET A 1 1.47 55.59 -21.39
N TYR A 2 0.33 55.34 -20.74
CA TYR A 2 0.07 54.13 -19.94
C TYR A 2 -0.59 53.04 -20.82
N LEU A 3 0.00 51.83 -20.79
CA LEU A 3 -0.52 50.48 -21.11
C LEU A 3 -1.17 50.20 -22.49
N PRO A 4 -0.75 49.08 -23.13
CA PRO A 4 -1.63 47.90 -23.08
C PRO A 4 -0.84 46.58 -22.92
N PHE A 5 -0.27 46.33 -21.73
CA PHE A 5 0.28 45.01 -21.37
C PHE A 5 -0.72 44.16 -20.56
N SER A 6 -1.85 44.72 -20.12
CA SER A 6 -2.80 44.03 -19.23
C SER A 6 -3.86 43.18 -19.94
N ILE A 7 -4.04 43.34 -21.26
CA ILE A 7 -5.07 42.62 -22.02
C ILE A 7 -4.57 41.23 -22.43
N GLY A 8 -3.30 41.09 -22.83
CA GLY A 8 -2.71 39.81 -23.21
C GLY A 8 -2.61 38.81 -22.05
N LEU A 9 -2.25 39.29 -20.85
CA LEU A 9 -2.14 38.44 -19.67
C LEU A 9 -3.52 37.97 -19.17
N ARG A 10 -4.54 38.82 -19.23
CA ARG A 10 -5.93 38.45 -18.88
C ARG A 10 -6.52 37.44 -19.87
N ARG A 11 -6.19 37.53 -21.16
CA ARG A 11 -6.61 36.56 -22.19
C ARG A 11 -5.95 35.20 -22.00
N ALA A 12 -4.64 35.17 -21.72
CA ALA A 12 -3.91 33.93 -21.42
C ALA A 12 -4.38 33.24 -20.10
N ILE A 13 -4.76 34.02 -19.09
CA ILE A 13 -5.34 33.49 -17.84
C ILE A 13 -6.77 32.98 -18.06
N MET A 14 -7.59 33.66 -18.87
CA MET A 14 -8.92 33.15 -19.25
C MET A 14 -8.83 31.89 -20.10
N GLU A 15 -7.93 31.80 -21.06
CA GLU A 15 -7.74 30.60 -21.89
C GLU A 15 -7.26 29.40 -21.05
N ARG A 16 -6.40 29.63 -20.04
CA ARG A 16 -6.06 28.58 -19.06
C ARG A 16 -7.23 28.17 -18.15
N LYS A 17 -8.13 29.09 -17.79
CA LYS A 17 -9.36 28.77 -17.01
C LYS A 17 -10.40 28.02 -17.85
N LEU A 18 -10.63 28.45 -19.09
CA LEU A 18 -11.52 27.78 -20.05
C LEU A 18 -11.03 26.35 -20.37
N ASN A 19 -9.71 26.12 -20.41
CA ASN A 19 -9.18 24.76 -20.56
C ASN A 19 -9.47 23.88 -19.35
N LYS A 20 -9.38 24.40 -18.11
CA LYS A 20 -9.74 23.62 -16.90
C LYS A 20 -11.20 23.17 -16.89
N ASP A 21 -12.13 24.00 -17.35
CA ASP A 21 -13.54 23.64 -17.42
C ASP A 21 -13.84 22.62 -18.53
N VAL A 22 -13.09 22.64 -19.63
CA VAL A 22 -13.15 21.62 -20.68
C VAL A 22 -12.59 20.28 -20.20
N TYR A 23 -11.51 20.27 -19.42
CA TYR A 23 -11.01 19.05 -18.75
C TYR A 23 -12.00 18.52 -17.70
N ARG A 24 -12.60 19.42 -16.90
CA ARG A 24 -13.61 19.05 -15.88
C ARG A 24 -14.90 18.51 -16.50
N LYS A 25 -15.35 19.07 -17.64
CA LYS A 25 -16.49 18.54 -18.41
C LYS A 25 -16.16 17.28 -19.22
N ARG A 26 -14.90 17.04 -19.57
CA ARG A 26 -14.47 15.76 -20.18
C ARG A 26 -14.29 14.65 -19.15
N SER A 27 -13.90 14.96 -17.92
CA SER A 27 -13.76 14.00 -16.81
C SER A 27 -15.04 13.18 -16.56
N SER A 28 -16.24 13.78 -16.70
CA SER A 28 -17.50 13.04 -16.55
C SER A 28 -17.78 12.03 -17.66
N ARG A 29 -17.07 12.13 -18.80
CA ARG A 29 -17.21 11.21 -19.95
C ARG A 29 -16.25 10.01 -19.89
N TRP A 30 -15.21 10.10 -19.05
CA TRP A 30 -14.18 9.07 -18.87
C TRP A 30 -14.23 8.43 -17.48
N LYS A 31 -15.32 8.58 -16.73
CA LYS A 31 -15.54 7.75 -15.55
C LYS A 31 -15.72 6.31 -16.01
N CYS A 32 -14.73 5.46 -15.75
CA CYS A 32 -14.84 4.04 -16.01
C CYS A 32 -16.02 3.52 -15.18
N ARG A 33 -16.89 2.68 -15.74
CA ARG A 33 -18.02 2.12 -14.95
C ARG A 33 -17.53 1.29 -13.75
N ALA A 34 -16.28 0.82 -13.80
CA ALA A 34 -15.59 0.11 -12.72
C ALA A 34 -15.09 1.03 -11.58
N ASP A 35 -15.25 2.36 -11.71
CA ASP A 35 -14.90 3.32 -10.65
C ASP A 35 -15.71 3.11 -9.36
N ASN A 36 -16.85 2.42 -9.45
CA ASN A 36 -17.66 2.00 -8.32
C ASN A 36 -17.38 0.52 -8.01
N GLU A 37 -16.81 0.24 -6.85
CA GLU A 37 -16.42 -1.11 -6.43
C GLU A 37 -17.58 -2.11 -6.48
N THR A 38 -18.81 -1.69 -6.11
CA THR A 38 -20.00 -2.56 -6.18
C THR A 38 -20.27 -3.01 -7.62
N ILE A 39 -20.00 -2.14 -8.59
CA ILE A 39 -20.14 -2.46 -10.02
C ILE A 39 -18.93 -3.29 -10.48
N ALA A 40 -17.72 -2.97 -10.02
CA ALA A 40 -16.51 -3.75 -10.32
C ALA A 40 -16.63 -5.22 -9.86
N ARG A 41 -17.17 -5.45 -8.66
CA ARG A 41 -17.43 -6.78 -8.09
C ARG A 41 -18.57 -7.53 -8.78
N SER A 42 -19.47 -6.82 -9.49
CA SER A 42 -20.54 -7.46 -10.25
C SER A 42 -20.08 -8.07 -11.58
N PHE A 43 -18.86 -7.77 -12.03
CA PHE A 43 -18.30 -8.42 -13.21
C PHE A 43 -17.82 -9.83 -12.85
N GLU A 44 -18.33 -10.82 -13.57
CA GLU A 44 -17.88 -12.20 -13.45
C GLU A 44 -16.39 -12.29 -13.82
N THR A 45 -15.61 -12.94 -12.97
CA THR A 45 -14.19 -13.18 -13.25
C THR A 45 -14.06 -14.45 -14.07
N ASN A 46 -13.44 -14.37 -15.25
CA ASN A 46 -13.17 -15.53 -16.11
C ASN A 46 -12.02 -16.42 -15.59
N LYS A 47 -11.59 -16.22 -14.34
CA LYS A 47 -10.47 -16.96 -13.77
C LYS A 47 -11.01 -18.30 -13.25
N ALA A 48 -10.48 -19.41 -13.78
CA ALA A 48 -10.81 -20.73 -13.29
C ALA A 48 -10.53 -20.81 -11.77
N GLU A 49 -11.44 -21.42 -11.01
CA GLU A 49 -11.24 -21.62 -9.58
C GLU A 49 -10.07 -22.59 -9.34
N GLY A 50 -9.02 -22.09 -8.68
CA GLY A 50 -7.85 -22.88 -8.30
C GLY A 50 -6.66 -22.76 -9.27
N LEU A 51 -5.53 -23.33 -8.83
CA LEU A 51 -4.31 -23.37 -9.63
C LEU A 51 -4.49 -24.29 -10.85
N SER A 52 -3.98 -23.86 -12.00
CA SER A 52 -3.90 -24.73 -13.18
C SER A 52 -2.96 -25.91 -12.94
N GLN A 53 -3.09 -26.94 -13.78
CA GLN A 53 -2.23 -28.12 -13.76
C GLN A 53 -0.73 -27.80 -13.93
N ARG A 54 -0.39 -26.62 -14.48
CA ARG A 54 0.99 -26.15 -14.65
C ARG A 54 1.51 -25.34 -13.45
N GLU A 55 0.62 -24.67 -12.72
CA GLU A 55 1.00 -23.82 -11.59
C GLU A 55 1.20 -24.63 -10.31
N LEU A 56 0.40 -25.69 -10.10
CA LEU A 56 0.46 -26.52 -8.91
C LEU A 56 1.86 -27.14 -8.65
N PRO A 57 2.56 -27.75 -9.64
CA PRO A 57 3.90 -28.27 -9.41
C PRO A 57 4.90 -27.19 -8.97
N THR A 58 4.80 -25.99 -9.55
CA THR A 58 5.67 -24.86 -9.21
C THR A 58 5.47 -24.43 -7.76
N VAL A 59 4.21 -24.30 -7.32
CA VAL A 59 3.91 -23.93 -5.91
C VAL A 59 4.46 -24.97 -4.93
N MET A 60 4.39 -26.25 -5.28
CA MET A 60 4.89 -27.34 -4.44
C MET A 60 6.42 -27.39 -4.39
N GLU A 61 7.11 -27.16 -5.52
CA GLU A 61 8.58 -27.12 -5.58
C GLU A 61 9.18 -26.07 -4.63
N PHE A 62 8.53 -24.91 -4.52
CA PHE A 62 8.94 -23.85 -3.61
C PHE A 62 8.46 -24.05 -2.16
N ASN A 63 7.68 -25.09 -1.88
CA ASN A 63 7.02 -25.31 -0.58
C ASN A 63 6.10 -24.14 -0.17
N GLY A 64 5.40 -23.55 -1.14
CA GLY A 64 4.58 -22.35 -0.94
C GLY A 64 3.44 -22.53 0.07
N VAL A 65 2.87 -23.73 0.13
CA VAL A 65 1.72 -24.04 0.99
C VAL A 65 2.07 -24.58 2.38
N GLU A 66 3.36 -24.64 2.72
CA GLU A 66 3.81 -25.19 4.00
C GLU A 66 3.73 -24.15 5.13
N PHE A 67 3.16 -24.55 6.25
CA PHE A 67 3.07 -23.76 7.47
C PHE A 67 4.04 -24.30 8.54
N PRO A 68 4.69 -23.42 9.32
CA PRO A 68 5.52 -23.85 10.43
C PRO A 68 4.66 -24.40 11.60
N SER A 69 5.33 -24.95 12.61
CA SER A 69 4.64 -25.46 13.81
C SER A 69 3.78 -24.37 14.48
N LYS A 70 2.73 -24.78 15.22
CA LYS A 70 1.84 -23.83 15.90
C LYS A 70 2.59 -22.86 16.82
N ALA A 71 3.60 -23.35 17.53
CA ALA A 71 4.45 -22.51 18.40
C ALA A 71 5.26 -21.47 17.60
N ALA A 72 5.80 -21.85 16.43
CA ALA A 72 6.48 -20.91 15.56
C ALA A 72 5.51 -19.87 14.98
N ARG A 73 4.29 -20.26 14.60
CA ARG A 73 3.25 -19.33 14.13
C ARG A 73 2.81 -18.35 15.21
N GLN A 74 2.69 -18.80 16.46
CA GLN A 74 2.44 -17.94 17.61
C GLN A 74 3.54 -16.88 17.77
N SER A 75 4.80 -17.33 17.79
CA SER A 75 5.96 -16.42 17.89
C SER A 75 6.03 -15.41 16.73
N LEU A 76 5.66 -15.84 15.51
CA LEU A 76 5.60 -14.99 14.32
C LEU A 76 4.52 -13.91 14.44
N VAL A 77 3.31 -14.27 14.85
CA VAL A 77 2.19 -13.34 14.99
C VAL A 77 2.44 -12.35 16.14
N GLU A 78 3.00 -12.79 17.26
CA GLU A 78 3.41 -11.90 18.36
C GLU A 78 4.47 -10.90 17.89
N SER A 79 5.49 -11.37 17.16
CA SER A 79 6.52 -10.49 16.59
C SER A 79 5.95 -9.53 15.56
N PHE A 80 4.97 -9.96 14.76
CA PHE A 80 4.27 -9.11 13.79
C PHE A 80 3.55 -7.96 14.50
N LEU A 81 2.76 -8.28 15.53
CA LEU A 81 2.02 -7.29 16.33
C LEU A 81 2.97 -6.29 16.99
N GLN A 82 4.13 -6.75 17.48
CA GLN A 82 5.08 -5.88 18.16
C GLN A 82 5.88 -4.97 17.21
N TYR A 83 6.34 -5.49 16.07
CA TYR A 83 7.36 -4.82 15.25
C TYR A 83 6.87 -4.34 13.89
N CYS A 84 5.79 -4.91 13.35
CA CYS A 84 5.30 -4.58 12.01
C CYS A 84 3.97 -3.82 12.08
N ASN A 85 3.01 -4.31 12.85
CA ASN A 85 1.65 -3.76 12.94
C ASN A 85 1.60 -2.26 13.28
N PRO A 86 2.43 -1.72 14.19
CA PRO A 86 2.32 -0.31 14.55
C PRO A 86 2.69 0.65 13.41
N TRP A 87 3.47 0.18 12.44
CA TRP A 87 3.89 0.97 11.27
C TRP A 87 3.05 0.67 10.02
N MET A 88 2.53 -0.55 9.92
CA MET A 88 1.82 -1.07 8.75
C MET A 88 0.62 -1.93 9.18
N PRO A 89 -0.42 -1.32 9.80
CA PRO A 89 -1.54 -2.00 10.44
C PRO A 89 -2.53 -2.52 9.40
N THR A 90 -2.12 -3.55 8.68
CA THR A 90 -2.74 -3.98 7.43
C THR A 90 -3.51 -5.27 7.54
N LEU A 91 -3.57 -5.89 8.72
CA LEU A 91 -4.33 -7.11 8.96
C LEU A 91 -5.36 -6.88 10.05
N ASP A 92 -6.45 -7.66 10.00
CA ASP A 92 -7.47 -7.71 11.04
C ASP A 92 -7.20 -8.87 12.01
N GLY A 93 -7.82 -8.82 13.19
CA GLY A 93 -7.70 -9.90 14.19
C GLY A 93 -8.11 -11.28 13.65
N ASN A 94 -9.04 -11.32 12.69
CA ASN A 94 -9.44 -12.56 12.04
C ASN A 94 -8.31 -13.15 11.17
N ASP A 95 -7.59 -12.33 10.40
CA ASP A 95 -6.48 -12.80 9.56
C ASP A 95 -5.37 -13.38 10.42
N LEU A 96 -5.02 -12.69 11.51
CA LEU A 96 -4.03 -13.15 12.47
C LEU A 96 -4.45 -14.48 13.11
N LYS A 97 -5.72 -14.60 13.50
CA LYS A 97 -6.27 -15.85 14.04
C LYS A 97 -6.18 -17.00 13.01
N MET A 98 -6.55 -16.75 11.76
CA MET A 98 -6.46 -17.76 10.71
C MET A 98 -5.01 -18.19 10.43
N ILE A 99 -4.05 -17.27 10.54
CA ILE A 99 -2.61 -17.59 10.42
C ILE A 99 -2.16 -18.45 11.62
N LEU A 100 -2.59 -18.12 12.84
CA LEU A 100 -2.31 -18.91 14.05
C LEU A 100 -2.88 -20.33 13.97
N ASP A 101 -4.09 -20.47 13.44
CA ASP A 101 -4.78 -21.75 13.28
C ASP A 101 -4.23 -22.54 12.07
N GLY A 102 -3.71 -21.85 11.05
CA GLY A 102 -3.10 -22.45 9.85
C GLY A 102 -4.13 -22.73 8.77
N THR A 103 -5.19 -21.93 8.80
CA THR A 103 -6.34 -21.98 7.90
C THR A 103 -6.41 -20.75 7.01
N SER A 104 -5.49 -19.79 7.18
CA SER A 104 -5.35 -18.62 6.32
C SER A 104 -4.93 -19.00 4.90
N SER A 105 -5.07 -18.05 3.98
CA SER A 105 -4.39 -18.11 2.69
C SER A 105 -2.88 -18.35 2.91
N PRO A 106 -2.28 -19.37 2.29
CA PRO A 106 -0.83 -19.57 2.33
C PRO A 106 -0.08 -18.33 1.83
N LEU A 107 -0.62 -17.62 0.84
CA LEU A 107 0.00 -16.40 0.32
C LEU A 107 0.17 -15.35 1.42
N LEU A 108 -0.91 -15.10 2.17
CA LEU A 108 -0.91 -14.14 3.28
C LEU A 108 0.06 -14.56 4.39
N ALA A 109 0.04 -15.85 4.74
CA ALA A 109 0.91 -16.40 5.77
C ALA A 109 2.39 -16.27 5.40
N GLN A 110 2.80 -16.70 4.20
CA GLN A 110 4.20 -16.59 3.75
C GLN A 110 4.66 -15.13 3.71
N ALA A 111 3.79 -14.20 3.30
CA ALA A 111 4.09 -12.78 3.28
C ALA A 111 4.29 -12.20 4.69
N LEU A 112 3.46 -12.58 5.67
CA LEU A 112 3.66 -12.22 7.08
C LEU A 112 4.98 -12.79 7.60
N TYR A 113 5.26 -14.08 7.32
CA TYR A 113 6.48 -14.73 7.79
C TYR A 113 7.74 -14.06 7.23
N LEU A 114 7.71 -13.65 5.97
CA LEU A 114 8.75 -12.84 5.36
C LEU A 114 8.98 -11.55 6.14
N ALA A 115 7.94 -10.73 6.33
CA ALA A 115 8.05 -9.43 6.98
C ALA A 115 8.63 -9.59 8.39
N VAL A 116 8.11 -10.55 9.16
CA VAL A 116 8.58 -10.84 10.52
C VAL A 116 10.01 -11.37 10.54
N SER A 117 10.42 -12.21 9.58
CA SER A 117 11.78 -12.75 9.53
C SER A 117 12.88 -11.68 9.41
N ARG A 118 12.52 -10.46 8.97
CA ARG A 118 13.44 -9.32 8.88
C ARG A 118 13.66 -8.60 10.20
N VAL A 119 12.70 -8.69 11.11
CA VAL A 119 12.69 -7.97 12.39
C VAL A 119 12.83 -8.88 13.61
N SER A 120 12.57 -10.18 13.44
CA SER A 120 12.64 -11.18 14.51
C SER A 120 13.85 -12.09 14.35
N SER A 121 14.47 -12.42 15.49
CA SER A 121 15.60 -13.34 15.59
C SER A 121 15.22 -14.72 16.15
N SER A 122 13.94 -15.10 16.07
CA SER A 122 13.45 -16.39 16.57
C SER A 122 14.16 -17.58 15.91
N PRO A 123 14.85 -18.45 16.68
CA PRO A 123 15.53 -19.63 16.14
C PRO A 123 14.56 -20.61 15.45
N MET A 124 13.35 -20.75 15.98
CA MET A 124 12.33 -21.65 15.42
C MET A 124 11.88 -21.22 14.02
N VAL A 125 11.78 -19.91 13.79
CA VAL A 125 11.42 -19.34 12.48
C VAL A 125 12.54 -19.58 11.48
N ARG A 126 13.79 -19.29 11.85
CA ARG A 126 14.96 -19.51 10.99
C ARG A 126 15.22 -20.98 10.67
N ALA A 127 14.88 -21.88 11.58
CA ALA A 127 14.99 -23.32 11.36
C ALA A 127 13.97 -23.84 10.34
N PHE A 128 12.82 -23.16 10.19
CA PHE A 128 11.81 -23.53 9.22
C PHE A 128 12.15 -23.05 7.80
N ALA A 129 12.48 -21.76 7.66
CA ALA A 129 12.86 -21.19 6.37
C ALA A 129 13.70 -19.90 6.56
N SER A 130 14.54 -19.60 5.58
CA SER A 130 15.22 -18.30 5.48
C SER A 130 14.26 -17.20 5.02
N THR A 131 14.62 -15.95 5.26
CA THR A 131 13.90 -14.78 4.71
C THR A 131 13.72 -14.90 3.20
N GLN A 132 14.75 -15.31 2.47
CA GLN A 132 14.67 -15.49 1.02
C GLN A 132 13.66 -16.58 0.63
N GLN A 133 13.63 -17.71 1.35
CA GLN A 133 12.67 -18.78 1.08
C GLN A 133 11.22 -18.33 1.33
N PHE A 134 10.95 -17.58 2.41
CA PHE A 134 9.63 -16.99 2.64
C PHE A 134 9.22 -16.04 1.49
N TYR A 135 10.17 -15.24 1.00
CA TYR A 135 9.94 -14.34 -0.13
C TYR A 135 9.60 -15.11 -1.41
N GLU A 136 10.41 -16.10 -1.79
CA GLU A 136 10.20 -16.91 -3.00
C GLU A 136 8.86 -17.66 -2.96
N ARG A 137 8.50 -18.22 -1.80
CA ARG A 137 7.19 -18.85 -1.56
C ARG A 137 6.03 -17.90 -1.81
N ALA A 138 6.06 -16.71 -1.18
CA ALA A 138 5.01 -15.71 -1.35
C ALA A 138 4.95 -15.19 -2.80
N LYS A 139 6.10 -14.96 -3.43
CA LYS A 139 6.21 -14.49 -4.81
C LYS A 139 5.60 -15.49 -5.80
N VAL A 140 5.91 -16.78 -5.68
CA VAL A 140 5.34 -17.82 -6.54
C VAL A 140 3.82 -17.88 -6.38
N LEU A 141 3.32 -17.92 -5.14
CA LEU A 141 1.87 -17.93 -4.87
C LEU A 141 1.16 -16.68 -5.42
N PHE A 142 1.81 -15.51 -5.38
CA PHE A 142 1.26 -14.27 -5.91
C PHE A 142 1.12 -14.34 -7.44
N TRP A 143 2.18 -14.75 -8.15
CA TRP A 143 2.20 -14.76 -9.60
C TRP A 143 1.42 -15.91 -10.24
N THR A 144 1.26 -17.03 -9.55
CA THR A 144 0.33 -18.09 -9.97
C THR A 144 -1.13 -17.72 -9.68
N GLY A 145 -1.38 -16.55 -9.07
CA GLY A 145 -2.72 -16.12 -8.70
C GLY A 145 -3.40 -17.08 -7.73
N TYR A 146 -2.67 -17.62 -6.75
CA TYR A 146 -3.25 -18.54 -5.75
C TYR A 146 -4.44 -17.91 -5.02
N GLU A 147 -4.31 -16.63 -4.68
CA GLU A 147 -5.34 -15.86 -3.99
C GLU A 147 -6.21 -15.09 -4.98
N ASN A 148 -7.52 -15.04 -4.70
CA ASN A 148 -8.49 -14.30 -5.50
C ASN A 148 -8.98 -13.03 -4.80
N SER A 149 -8.81 -12.93 -3.48
CA SER A 149 -9.13 -11.71 -2.74
C SER A 149 -8.14 -10.59 -3.11
N PRO A 150 -8.61 -9.50 -3.74
CA PRO A 150 -7.72 -8.40 -4.09
C PRO A 150 -7.25 -7.63 -2.85
N VAL A 151 -7.99 -7.70 -1.74
CA VAL A 151 -7.58 -7.14 -0.44
C VAL A 151 -6.35 -7.88 0.08
N ILE A 152 -6.40 -9.22 0.10
CA ILE A 152 -5.25 -10.05 0.51
C ILE A 152 -4.06 -9.82 -0.43
N ALA A 153 -4.31 -9.69 -1.75
CA ALA A 153 -3.24 -9.38 -2.69
C ALA A 153 -2.55 -8.04 -2.35
N ILE A 154 -3.30 -7.00 -1.98
CA ILE A 154 -2.75 -5.70 -1.55
C ILE A 154 -1.99 -5.84 -0.23
N GLU A 155 -2.55 -6.50 0.79
CA GLU A 155 -1.87 -6.79 2.06
C GLU A 155 -0.52 -7.47 1.83
N VAL A 156 -0.49 -8.47 0.95
CA VAL A 156 0.71 -9.19 0.57
C VAL A 156 1.71 -8.26 -0.10
N THR A 157 1.30 -7.42 -1.06
CA THR A 157 2.23 -6.45 -1.67
C THR A 157 2.83 -5.50 -0.65
N ILE A 158 2.10 -5.17 0.42
CA ILE A 158 2.57 -4.33 1.52
C ILE A 158 3.62 -5.09 2.35
N MET A 159 3.37 -6.37 2.68
CA MET A 159 4.33 -7.21 3.41
C MET A 159 5.60 -7.53 2.60
N LEU A 160 5.48 -7.72 1.29
CA LEU A 160 6.63 -8.00 0.41
C LEU A 160 7.62 -6.81 0.35
N GLN A 161 7.19 -5.59 0.69
CA GLN A 161 8.08 -4.42 0.77
C GLN A 161 9.13 -4.50 1.89
N TRP A 162 8.99 -5.43 2.83
CA TRP A 162 9.99 -5.67 3.88
C TRP A 162 11.21 -6.42 3.34
N TYR A 163 11.12 -7.03 2.16
CA TYR A 163 12.24 -7.64 1.47
C TYR A 163 12.96 -6.62 0.59
N ASN A 164 14.26 -6.48 0.82
CA ASN A 164 15.19 -5.73 -0.02
C ASN A 164 16.53 -6.48 0.02
N PRO A 165 16.80 -7.37 -0.95
CA PRO A 165 18.04 -8.14 -0.96
C PRO A 165 19.24 -7.26 -1.31
N GLU A 166 19.02 -6.18 -2.07
CA GLU A 166 20.04 -5.28 -2.59
C GLU A 166 19.64 -3.82 -2.35
N GLY A 167 20.63 -2.93 -2.47
CA GLY A 167 20.44 -1.48 -2.39
C GLY A 167 19.65 -0.88 -3.56
N PRO A 168 19.12 0.35 -3.42
CA PRO A 168 18.31 0.99 -4.44
C PRO A 168 19.05 1.29 -5.74
N GLU A 169 20.38 1.29 -5.76
CA GLU A 169 21.22 1.45 -6.94
C GLU A 169 21.04 0.32 -7.97
N HIS A 170 20.58 -0.85 -7.54
CA HIS A 170 20.29 -1.98 -8.41
C HIS A 170 18.87 -1.90 -9.00
N VAL A 171 18.70 -2.33 -10.25
CA VAL A 171 17.40 -2.39 -10.92
C VAL A 171 16.89 -3.82 -10.89
N LEU A 172 16.05 -4.16 -9.91
CA LEU A 172 15.53 -5.50 -9.68
C LEU A 172 14.01 -5.48 -9.43
N LEU A 173 13.34 -6.58 -9.76
CA LEU A 173 11.91 -6.79 -9.51
C LEU A 173 11.60 -7.14 -8.05
N ASP A 174 12.64 -7.42 -7.26
CA ASP A 174 12.49 -7.95 -5.90
C ASP A 174 12.64 -6.85 -4.83
N LEU A 175 12.82 -5.60 -5.25
CA LEU A 175 12.92 -4.45 -4.37
C LEU A 175 11.55 -3.99 -3.87
N SER A 176 11.54 -3.39 -2.70
CA SER A 176 10.35 -2.79 -2.08
C SER A 176 9.60 -1.82 -2.98
N GLU A 177 10.29 -1.05 -3.81
CA GLU A 177 9.64 -0.11 -4.75
C GLU A 177 8.80 -0.83 -5.82
N TYR A 178 9.22 -2.02 -6.27
CA TYR A 178 8.46 -2.78 -7.25
C TYR A 178 7.14 -3.27 -6.64
N TRP A 179 7.19 -3.83 -5.42
CA TRP A 179 6.00 -4.27 -4.70
C TRP A 179 5.10 -3.12 -4.30
N LEU A 180 5.67 -1.97 -3.92
CA LEU A 180 4.92 -0.74 -3.68
C LEU A 180 4.12 -0.35 -4.92
N LYS A 181 4.75 -0.23 -6.09
CA LYS A 181 4.07 0.18 -7.33
C LYS A 181 2.98 -0.83 -7.74
N THR A 182 3.25 -2.12 -7.55
CA THR A 182 2.26 -3.19 -7.78
C THR A 182 1.06 -3.01 -6.85
N GLY A 183 1.29 -2.82 -5.55
CA GLY A 183 0.25 -2.59 -4.55
C GLY A 183 -0.56 -1.33 -4.82
N VAL A 184 0.09 -0.22 -5.21
CA VAL A 184 -0.59 1.03 -5.60
C VAL A 184 -1.47 0.82 -6.84
N GLY A 185 -1.00 0.06 -7.83
CA GLY A 185 -1.79 -0.29 -9.00
C GLY A 185 -3.05 -1.08 -8.65
N LEU A 186 -2.94 -2.07 -7.77
CA LEU A 186 -4.08 -2.86 -7.28
C LEU A 186 -5.04 -2.01 -6.42
N ALA A 187 -4.49 -1.17 -5.55
CA ALA A 187 -5.25 -0.27 -4.68
C ALA A 187 -6.11 0.73 -5.48
N HIS A 188 -5.59 1.25 -6.60
CA HIS A 188 -6.38 2.08 -7.49
C HIS A 188 -7.50 1.29 -8.18
N GLN A 189 -7.23 0.07 -8.65
CA GLN A 189 -8.23 -0.78 -9.31
C GLN A 189 -9.42 -1.11 -8.39
N VAL A 190 -9.18 -1.39 -7.11
CA VAL A 190 -10.27 -1.67 -6.15
C VAL A 190 -10.83 -0.42 -5.47
N GLY A 191 -10.28 0.76 -5.77
CA GLY A 191 -10.77 2.03 -5.25
C GLY A 191 -10.41 2.31 -3.79
N LEU A 192 -9.24 1.89 -3.29
CA LEU A 192 -8.79 2.24 -1.93
C LEU A 192 -8.51 3.74 -1.75
N HIS A 193 -8.21 4.45 -2.83
CA HIS A 193 -8.02 5.91 -2.84
C HIS A 193 -9.33 6.70 -2.65
N LYS A 194 -10.48 6.03 -2.68
CA LYS A 194 -11.80 6.65 -2.48
C LYS A 194 -12.27 6.39 -1.06
N GLU A 195 -13.11 7.29 -0.55
CA GLU A 195 -13.70 7.09 0.77
C GLU A 195 -14.59 5.82 0.76
N PRO A 196 -14.33 4.83 1.64
CA PRO A 196 -15.10 3.62 1.67
C PRO A 196 -16.53 3.88 2.15
N ILE A 197 -17.48 3.09 1.63
CA ILE A 197 -18.84 3.06 2.17
C ILE A 197 -18.76 2.56 3.63
N PRO A 198 -19.45 3.23 4.59
CA PRO A 198 -19.48 2.77 5.97
C PRO A 198 -19.89 1.30 6.08
N GLY A 199 -19.09 0.51 6.79
CA GLY A 199 -19.33 -0.92 6.96
C GLY A 199 -18.13 -1.64 7.57
N PRO A 200 -18.19 -2.97 7.73
CA PRO A 200 -17.14 -3.73 8.41
C PRO A 200 -15.74 -3.57 7.80
N MET A 201 -15.68 -3.28 6.49
CA MET A 201 -14.42 -3.17 5.74
C MET A 201 -13.92 -1.73 5.59
N SER A 202 -14.63 -0.72 6.08
CA SER A 202 -14.20 0.67 5.88
C SER A 202 -12.85 0.95 6.55
N SER A 203 -12.66 0.44 7.77
CA SER A 203 -11.46 0.68 8.57
C SER A 203 -10.23 0.05 7.92
N ILE A 204 -10.30 -1.23 7.54
CA ILE A 204 -9.18 -1.93 6.90
C ILE A 204 -8.80 -1.29 5.55
N ARG A 205 -9.78 -0.89 4.74
CA ARG A 205 -9.50 -0.21 3.46
C ARG A 205 -8.76 1.10 3.66
N ARG A 206 -9.17 1.91 4.64
CA ARG A 206 -8.50 3.16 5.00
C ARG A 206 -7.08 2.88 5.51
N ARG A 207 -6.90 1.91 6.40
CA ARG A 207 -5.57 1.50 6.89
C ARG A 207 -4.63 1.04 5.78
N LEU A 208 -5.11 0.23 4.83
CA LEU A 208 -4.34 -0.23 3.67
C LEU A 208 -3.92 0.94 2.77
N TRP A 209 -4.84 1.86 2.44
CA TRP A 209 -4.53 3.01 1.62
C TRP A 209 -3.45 3.89 2.25
N TRP A 210 -3.61 4.27 3.52
CA TRP A 210 -2.66 5.14 4.19
C TRP A 210 -1.33 4.46 4.51
N SER A 211 -1.31 3.13 4.66
CA SER A 211 -0.07 2.35 4.74
C SER A 211 0.73 2.46 3.44
N LEU A 212 0.06 2.33 2.28
CA LEU A 212 0.71 2.53 0.98
C LEU A 212 1.23 3.96 0.81
N VAL A 213 0.45 4.98 1.21
CA VAL A 213 0.87 6.39 1.16
C VAL A 213 2.11 6.65 2.00
N ALA A 214 2.14 6.13 3.24
CA ALA A 214 3.29 6.28 4.12
C ALA A 214 4.54 5.63 3.52
N ARG A 215 4.40 4.41 3.00
CA ARG A 215 5.50 3.66 2.36
C ARG A 215 6.00 4.32 1.08
N ASP A 216 5.11 4.81 0.24
CA ASP A 216 5.47 5.55 -0.98
C ASP A 216 6.27 6.80 -0.67
N SER A 217 5.86 7.53 0.37
CA SER A 217 6.58 8.72 0.82
C SER A 217 7.98 8.38 1.37
N LEU A 218 8.11 7.31 2.17
CA LEU A 218 9.41 6.88 2.69
C LEU A 218 10.35 6.36 1.62
N ILE A 219 9.87 5.47 0.74
CA ILE A 219 10.67 4.88 -0.34
C ILE A 219 11.12 5.98 -1.30
N SER A 220 10.23 6.90 -1.67
CA SER A 220 10.56 8.06 -2.50
C SER A 220 11.65 8.92 -1.86
N ALA A 221 11.52 9.24 -0.57
CA ALA A 221 12.51 10.03 0.16
C ALA A 221 13.87 9.32 0.26
N ALA A 222 13.88 8.01 0.51
CA ALA A 222 15.10 7.22 0.64
C ALA A 222 15.82 7.03 -0.69
N HIS A 223 15.09 6.79 -1.79
CA HIS A 223 15.68 6.46 -3.09
C HIS A 223 15.83 7.69 -4.01
N GLY A 224 15.26 8.83 -3.64
CA GLY A 224 15.23 10.05 -4.49
C GLY A 224 14.36 9.91 -5.74
N ARG A 225 13.43 8.95 -5.77
CA ARG A 225 12.55 8.65 -6.91
C ARG A 225 11.17 9.29 -6.72
N PRO A 226 10.44 9.62 -7.80
CA PRO A 226 9.10 10.18 -7.68
C PRO A 226 8.13 9.22 -6.99
N ARG A 227 7.20 9.78 -6.21
CA ARG A 227 6.09 9.04 -5.60
C ARG A 227 5.16 8.41 -6.65
N ALA A 228 4.69 7.20 -6.36
CA ALA A 228 3.70 6.50 -7.17
C ALA A 228 2.27 7.02 -6.91
N ILE A 229 2.00 7.59 -5.73
CA ILE A 229 0.70 8.11 -5.32
C ILE A 229 0.72 9.63 -5.39
N ASN A 230 -0.28 10.19 -6.08
CA ASN A 230 -0.62 11.59 -6.00
C ASN A 230 -1.81 11.79 -5.06
N LEU A 231 -1.58 12.47 -3.94
CA LEU A 231 -2.63 12.70 -2.94
C LEU A 231 -3.75 13.64 -3.41
N GLU A 232 -3.55 14.39 -4.51
CA GLU A 232 -4.64 15.16 -5.13
C GLU A 232 -5.70 14.27 -5.81
N ASP A 233 -5.35 13.01 -6.09
CA ASP A 233 -6.27 12.02 -6.66
C ASP A 233 -6.94 11.15 -5.58
N SER A 234 -6.67 11.41 -4.30
CA SER A 234 -7.24 10.68 -3.15
C SER A 234 -8.45 11.41 -2.57
N GLU A 235 -9.57 10.69 -2.46
CA GLU A 235 -10.79 11.15 -1.77
C GLU A 235 -10.95 10.51 -0.38
N ALA A 236 -10.13 9.51 -0.04
CA ALA A 236 -10.15 8.87 1.28
C ALA A 236 -9.82 9.87 2.40
N HIS A 237 -10.62 9.84 3.46
CA HIS A 237 -10.36 10.59 4.69
C HIS A 237 -9.15 10.04 5.43
N LEU A 238 -8.49 10.89 6.22
CA LEU A 238 -7.38 10.50 7.09
C LEU A 238 -7.85 9.44 8.11
N PRO A 239 -6.96 8.50 8.49
CA PRO A 239 -7.29 7.49 9.47
C PRO A 239 -7.53 8.15 10.84
N THR A 240 -8.48 7.62 11.58
CA THR A 240 -8.81 8.05 12.95
C THR A 240 -8.78 6.86 13.88
N LEU A 241 -8.88 7.09 15.21
CA LEU A 241 -8.88 5.99 16.18
C LEU A 241 -10.05 5.01 16.00
N SER A 242 -11.16 5.44 15.39
CA SER A 242 -12.26 4.52 15.06
C SER A 242 -11.88 3.45 14.03
N ASP A 243 -10.76 3.62 13.32
CA ASP A 243 -10.23 2.61 12.40
C ASP A 243 -9.42 1.51 13.11
N PHE A 244 -9.22 1.64 14.43
CA PHE A 244 -8.39 0.78 15.28
C PHE A 244 -9.12 0.36 16.57
N PRO A 245 -10.30 -0.28 16.49
CA PRO A 245 -11.15 -0.55 17.65
C PRO A 245 -10.47 -1.45 18.71
N ASP A 246 -9.59 -2.35 18.30
CA ASP A 246 -8.94 -3.34 19.18
C ASP A 246 -7.46 -3.00 19.46
N ALA A 247 -6.96 -1.85 18.98
CA ALA A 247 -5.54 -1.50 19.03
C ALA A 247 -5.33 0.03 19.04
N GLU A 248 -5.89 0.72 20.04
CA GLU A 248 -5.86 2.19 20.12
C GLU A 248 -4.43 2.76 20.16
N GLU A 249 -3.52 2.11 20.90
CA GLU A 249 -2.10 2.52 20.99
C GLU A 249 -1.39 2.44 19.62
N ASP A 250 -1.57 1.32 18.90
CA ASP A 250 -1.05 1.16 17.54
C ASP A 250 -1.68 2.18 16.58
N GLY A 251 -2.97 2.47 16.75
CA GLY A 251 -3.67 3.49 15.98
C GLY A 251 -3.08 4.88 16.17
N LEU A 252 -2.81 5.28 17.41
CA LEU A 252 -2.13 6.55 17.73
C LEU A 252 -0.74 6.62 17.09
N LEU A 253 0.04 5.54 17.21
CA LEU A 253 1.39 5.48 16.65
C LEU A 253 1.36 5.57 15.12
N PHE A 254 0.48 4.81 14.47
CA PHE A 254 0.32 4.85 13.02
C PHE A 254 -0.14 6.23 12.53
N ILE A 255 -1.09 6.87 13.22
CA ILE A 255 -1.57 8.22 12.89
C ILE A 255 -0.41 9.23 12.92
N GLY A 256 0.39 9.22 13.98
CA GLY A 256 1.58 10.09 14.06
C GLY A 256 2.62 9.75 12.99
N TYR A 257 2.89 8.46 12.79
CA TYR A 257 3.86 7.99 11.81
C TYR A 257 3.48 8.35 10.36
N PHE A 258 2.24 8.16 9.94
CA PHE A 258 1.86 8.49 8.56
C PHE A 258 1.93 9.99 8.32
N GLU A 259 1.59 10.84 9.30
CA GLU A 259 1.69 12.29 9.16
C GLU A 259 3.14 12.74 8.91
N ILE A 260 4.09 12.16 9.67
CA ILE A 260 5.53 12.37 9.44
C ILE A 260 5.93 11.94 8.03
N CYS A 261 5.53 10.73 7.62
CA CYS A 261 5.84 10.21 6.29
C CYS A 261 5.25 11.10 5.18
N ARG A 262 4.01 11.56 5.36
CA ARG A 262 3.31 12.44 4.41
C ARG A 262 4.04 13.77 4.23
N LEU A 263 4.47 14.40 5.33
CA LEU A 263 5.28 15.63 5.30
C LEU A 263 6.63 15.40 4.60
N LEU A 264 7.29 14.28 4.91
CA LEU A 264 8.55 13.89 4.27
C LEU A 264 8.38 13.69 2.76
N GLY A 265 7.32 13.02 2.32
CA GLY A 265 6.99 12.84 0.91
C GLY A 265 6.77 14.18 0.19
N TYR A 266 6.05 15.12 0.81
CA TYR A 266 5.89 16.45 0.23
C TYR A 266 7.20 17.23 0.11
N LEU A 267 8.05 17.18 1.14
CA LEU A 267 9.35 17.82 1.11
C LEU A 267 10.22 17.23 0.00
N THR A 268 10.21 15.90 -0.12
CA THR A 268 10.92 15.16 -1.17
C THR A 268 10.47 15.63 -2.56
N ASP A 269 9.17 15.72 -2.81
CA ASP A 269 8.64 16.24 -4.08
C ASP A 269 9.06 17.69 -4.35
N CYS A 270 9.06 18.55 -3.34
CA CYS A 270 9.48 19.95 -3.48
C CYS A 270 10.97 20.06 -3.81
N CYS A 271 11.81 19.28 -3.13
CA CYS A 271 13.24 19.20 -3.36
C CYS A 271 13.53 18.67 -4.77
N ALA A 272 12.92 17.56 -5.18
CA ALA A 272 13.10 16.98 -6.50
C ALA A 272 12.67 17.94 -7.63
N ARG A 273 11.69 18.81 -7.37
CA ARG A 273 11.20 19.81 -8.34
C ARG A 273 11.88 21.17 -8.22
N ASN A 274 12.82 21.35 -7.28
CA ASN A 274 13.44 22.64 -6.95
C ASN A 274 12.41 23.77 -6.73
N TYR A 275 11.26 23.43 -6.14
CA TYR A 275 10.15 24.37 -5.99
C TYR A 275 9.34 24.07 -4.73
N LEU A 276 9.34 25.04 -3.79
CA LEU A 276 8.51 25.02 -2.59
C LEU A 276 7.50 26.19 -2.62
N PRO A 277 6.21 25.94 -2.88
CA PRO A 277 5.18 26.98 -2.81
C PRO A 277 5.09 27.62 -1.42
N ASN A 278 4.80 28.93 -1.35
CA ASN A 278 4.63 29.63 -0.08
C ASN A 278 3.48 29.07 0.78
N SER A 279 2.39 28.62 0.16
CA SER A 279 1.30 27.94 0.86
C SER A 279 1.79 26.66 1.54
N LYS A 280 2.55 25.84 0.80
CA LYS A 280 3.14 24.59 1.33
C LYS A 280 4.14 24.85 2.45
N LYS A 281 4.93 25.92 2.36
CA LYS A 281 5.86 26.33 3.42
C LYS A 281 5.13 26.66 4.73
N LEU A 282 3.95 27.29 4.65
CA LEU A 282 3.13 27.61 5.81
C LEU A 282 2.51 26.34 6.41
N ASP A 283 1.97 25.45 5.57
CA ASP A 283 1.39 24.17 6.00
C ASP A 283 2.40 23.31 6.77
N ILE A 284 3.64 23.18 6.24
CA ILE A 284 4.71 22.42 6.88
C ILE A 284 5.09 23.03 8.23
N LYS A 285 5.25 24.35 8.30
CA LYS A 285 5.53 25.03 9.58
C LYS A 285 4.44 24.75 10.60
N ASN A 286 3.17 24.89 10.21
CA ASN A 286 2.04 24.65 11.11
C ASN A 286 1.98 23.20 11.59
N ALA A 287 2.38 22.23 10.77
CA ALA A 287 2.41 20.83 11.15
C ALA A 287 3.57 20.48 12.10
N LEU A 288 4.72 21.15 11.99
CA LEU A 288 5.90 20.92 12.84
C LEU A 288 5.78 21.51 14.26
N PHE A 289 4.89 22.47 14.48
CA PHE A 289 4.72 23.17 15.76
C PHE A 289 3.42 22.78 16.50
N ARG A 290 2.81 21.65 16.15
CA ARG A 290 1.70 21.03 16.88
C ARG A 290 2.20 19.87 17.71
#